data_AF-A0A2D4GL16-F1
#
_entry.id   AF-A0A2D4GL16-F1
#
_cell.length_a   1.000
_cell.length_b   1.000
_cell.length_c   1.000
_cell.angle_alpha   90.00
_cell.angle_beta   90.00
_cell.angle_gamma   90.00
#
_symmetry.space_group_name_H-M   'P 1'
#
loop_
_entity.id
_entity.type
_entity.pdbx_description
1 polymer ?
#
loop_
_entity_poly.entity_id
_entity_poly.type
_entity_poly.pdbx_seq_one_letter_code
_entity_poly.pdbx_strand_id
1 'polypeptide(L)'
;VYFSEEEWLQLDADQKALYGEVMLETSRNLASLGKMSAKRKSYSIEFKKEVVEDSLGKNLTVFCKEKKLGLRMVRKWRAEYNNLSQQMDEGNAKKRRCGSGRQPFFPELEDIICQWIADRRAKGLVVHRTDIQAFALAMALPLEIPPEDFKASNRWLDGFLQRYKLPLRR
;
A
#
# COMPACT_ATOMS: atom_id res chain seq x y z
N VAL A 1 -33.85 17.95 -6.77
CA VAL A 1 -34.84 18.82 -7.42
C VAL A 1 -36.17 18.47 -6.79
N TYR A 2 -36.86 19.43 -6.21
CA TYR A 2 -38.15 19.22 -5.57
C TYR A 2 -39.10 20.26 -6.14
N PHE A 3 -40.27 19.81 -6.59
CA PHE A 3 -41.35 20.69 -7.02
C PHE A 3 -42.05 21.27 -5.80
N SER A 4 -42.51 22.52 -5.88
CA SER A 4 -43.46 23.07 -4.91
C SER A 4 -44.84 22.42 -5.07
N GLU A 5 -45.74 22.61 -4.10
CA GLU A 5 -47.11 22.06 -4.19
C GLU A 5 -47.87 22.61 -5.42
N GLU A 6 -47.68 23.88 -5.75
CA GLU A 6 -48.31 24.56 -6.89
C GLU A 6 -47.79 24.05 -8.24
N GLU A 7 -46.48 23.76 -8.33
CA GLU A 7 -45.86 23.18 -9.52
C GLU A 7 -46.25 21.70 -9.68
N TRP A 8 -46.36 20.96 -8.57
CA TRP A 8 -46.76 19.55 -8.58
C TRP A 8 -48.18 19.35 -9.10
N LEU A 9 -49.10 20.28 -8.80
CA LEU A 9 -50.48 20.24 -9.29
C LEU A 9 -50.56 20.45 -10.82
N GLN A 10 -49.59 21.15 -11.41
CA GLN A 10 -49.54 21.43 -12.85
C GLN A 10 -48.92 20.29 -13.67
N LEU A 11 -48.28 19.30 -13.03
CA LEU A 11 -47.71 18.15 -13.71
C LEU A 11 -48.78 17.14 -14.15
N ASP A 12 -48.61 16.62 -15.36
CA ASP A 12 -49.39 15.50 -15.86
C ASP A 12 -48.99 14.16 -15.18
N ALA A 13 -49.75 13.10 -15.46
CA ALA A 13 -49.54 11.80 -14.84
C ALA A 13 -48.18 11.18 -15.19
N ASP A 14 -47.69 11.39 -16.41
CA ASP A 14 -46.44 10.82 -16.91
C ASP A 14 -45.24 11.53 -16.28
N GLN A 15 -45.31 12.85 -16.13
CA GLN A 15 -44.31 13.66 -15.45
C GLN A 15 -44.19 13.32 -13.95
N LYS A 16 -45.33 13.07 -13.28
CA LYS A 16 -45.34 12.64 -11.87
C LYS A 16 -44.71 11.26 -11.70
N ALA A 17 -45.00 10.33 -12.63
CA ALA A 17 -44.39 9.01 -12.64
C ALA A 17 -42.87 9.10 -12.84
N LEU A 18 -42.42 9.87 -13.82
CA LEU A 18 -40.99 10.10 -14.09
C LEU A 18 -40.26 10.71 -12.88
N TYR A 19 -40.86 11.70 -12.21
CA TYR A 19 -40.29 12.27 -10.99
C TYR A 19 -40.13 11.21 -9.89
N GLY A 20 -41.14 10.35 -9.70
CA GLY A 20 -41.07 9.24 -8.75
C GLY A 20 -39.91 8.28 -9.06
N GLU A 21 -39.75 7.90 -10.32
CA GLU A 21 -38.64 7.05 -10.76
C GLU A 21 -37.27 7.69 -10.52
N VAL A 22 -37.11 8.95 -10.91
CA VAL A 22 -35.88 9.71 -10.71
C VAL A 22 -35.56 9.87 -9.23
N MET A 23 -36.54 10.14 -8.38
CA MET A 23 -36.35 10.28 -6.93
C MET A 23 -36.02 8.96 -6.25
N LEU A 24 -36.61 7.84 -6.70
CA LEU A 24 -36.27 6.50 -6.24
C LEU A 24 -34.84 6.13 -6.65
N GLU A 25 -34.45 6.41 -7.89
CA GLU A 25 -33.10 6.13 -8.38
C GLU A 25 -32.06 7.02 -7.69
N THR A 26 -32.38 8.30 -7.45
CA THR A 26 -31.54 9.21 -6.68
C THR A 26 -31.36 8.72 -5.24
N SER A 27 -32.42 8.24 -4.60
CA SER A 27 -32.36 7.66 -3.26
C SER A 27 -31.50 6.39 -3.21
N ARG A 28 -31.65 5.50 -4.21
CA ARG A 28 -30.82 4.29 -4.37
C ARG A 28 -29.35 4.64 -4.58
N ASN A 29 -29.07 5.64 -5.41
CA ASN A 29 -27.71 6.14 -5.67
C ASN A 29 -27.08 6.78 -4.42
N LEU A 30 -27.81 7.64 -3.70
CA LEU A 30 -27.38 8.22 -2.43
C LEU A 30 -27.08 7.15 -1.36
N ALA A 31 -27.94 6.13 -1.23
CA ALA A 31 -27.72 5.01 -0.32
C ALA A 31 -26.46 4.20 -0.68
N SER A 32 -26.11 4.13 -1.98
CA SER A 32 -24.88 3.48 -2.45
C SER A 32 -23.62 4.31 -2.12
N LEU A 33 -23.68 5.63 -2.25
CA LEU A 33 -22.59 6.55 -1.91
C LEU A 33 -22.24 6.51 -0.42
N GLY A 34 -23.24 6.38 0.47
CA GLY A 34 -23.02 6.22 1.92
C GLY A 34 -22.17 5.00 2.28
N LYS A 35 -22.15 3.94 1.46
CA LYS A 35 -21.30 2.75 1.68
C LYS A 35 -19.83 2.98 1.29
N MET A 36 -19.54 3.99 0.47
CA MET A 36 -18.19 4.24 -0.08
C MET A 36 -17.25 4.95 0.90
N SER A 37 -17.77 5.56 1.98
CA SER A 37 -16.98 6.34 2.96
C SER A 37 -16.36 5.50 4.09
N ALA A 38 -16.53 4.18 4.07
CA ALA A 38 -15.93 3.32 5.08
C ALA A 38 -14.39 3.41 5.02
N LYS A 39 -13.77 3.80 6.15
CA LYS A 39 -12.31 3.88 6.28
C LYS A 39 -11.68 2.54 5.85
N ARG A 40 -10.75 2.59 4.89
CA ARG A 40 -10.01 1.40 4.43
C ARG A 40 -9.31 0.74 5.63
N LYS A 41 -9.61 -0.54 5.87
CA LYS A 41 -8.93 -1.34 6.91
C LYS A 41 -7.63 -1.91 6.38
N SER A 42 -6.60 -1.91 7.21
CA SER A 42 -5.30 -2.52 6.92
C SER A 42 -5.05 -3.67 7.88
N TYR A 43 -4.51 -4.77 7.36
CA TYR A 43 -4.36 -6.04 8.08
C TYR A 43 -2.89 -6.48 8.09
N SER A 44 -2.44 -7.07 9.19
CA SER A 44 -1.08 -7.62 9.32
C SER A 44 -0.87 -8.82 8.39
N ILE A 45 0.39 -9.12 8.07
CA ILE A 45 0.75 -10.27 7.23
C ILE A 45 0.32 -11.57 7.90
N GLU A 46 0.54 -11.71 9.21
CA GLU A 46 0.09 -12.88 9.99
C GLU A 46 -1.43 -13.09 9.87
N PHE A 47 -2.22 -12.03 10.02
CA PHE A 47 -3.68 -12.10 9.96
C PHE A 47 -4.14 -12.52 8.56
N LYS A 48 -3.52 -11.97 7.51
CA LYS A 48 -3.85 -12.34 6.13
C LYS A 48 -3.56 -13.82 5.87
N LYS A 49 -2.42 -14.34 6.35
CA LYS A 49 -2.05 -15.75 6.18
C LYS A 49 -3.00 -16.67 6.95
N GLU A 50 -3.26 -16.37 8.22
CA GLU A 50 -4.21 -17.11 9.06
C GLU A 50 -5.60 -17.16 8.41
N VAL A 51 -6.10 -16.03 7.91
CA VAL A 51 -7.40 -15.98 7.20
C VAL A 51 -7.40 -16.85 5.93
N VAL A 52 -6.28 -16.89 5.20
CA VAL A 52 -6.17 -17.74 4.02
C VAL A 52 -6.23 -19.21 4.43
N GLU A 53 -5.45 -19.62 5.42
CA GLU A 53 -5.41 -21.00 5.96
C GLU A 53 -6.76 -21.43 6.51
N ASP A 54 -7.37 -20.60 7.36
CA ASP A 54 -8.70 -20.79 7.94
C ASP A 54 -9.80 -20.98 6.87
N SER A 55 -9.61 -20.38 5.70
CA SER A 55 -10.60 -20.41 4.63
C SER A 55 -10.49 -21.64 3.73
N LEU A 56 -9.37 -22.39 3.79
CA LEU A 56 -9.16 -23.57 2.94
C LEU A 56 -10.22 -24.65 3.24
N GLY A 57 -10.73 -25.28 2.17
CA GLY A 57 -11.78 -26.29 2.28
C GLY A 57 -13.18 -25.77 2.64
N LYS A 58 -13.36 -24.46 2.92
CA LYS A 58 -14.66 -23.85 3.25
C LYS A 58 -15.27 -23.14 2.05
N ASN A 59 -16.60 -22.99 2.06
CA ASN A 59 -17.29 -22.08 1.14
C ASN A 59 -16.86 -20.63 1.45
N LEU A 60 -16.11 -20.04 0.54
CA LEU A 60 -15.48 -18.73 0.76
C LEU A 60 -16.51 -17.61 0.99
N THR A 61 -17.67 -17.67 0.35
CA THR A 61 -18.73 -16.67 0.52
C THR A 61 -19.31 -16.71 1.93
N VAL A 62 -19.60 -17.91 2.44
CA VAL A 62 -20.11 -18.12 3.81
C VAL A 62 -19.05 -17.68 4.83
N PHE A 63 -17.81 -18.15 4.68
CA PHE A 63 -16.69 -17.79 5.54
C PHE A 63 -16.47 -16.26 5.62
N CYS A 64 -16.48 -15.56 4.47
CA CYS A 64 -16.30 -14.12 4.43
C CYS A 64 -17.46 -13.38 5.12
N LYS A 65 -18.70 -13.88 5.01
CA LYS A 65 -19.87 -13.31 5.69
C LYS A 65 -19.74 -13.45 7.20
N GLU A 66 -19.36 -14.64 7.68
CA GLU A 66 -19.13 -14.92 9.11
C GLU A 66 -18.01 -14.05 9.69
N LYS A 67 -16.85 -13.99 9.03
CA LYS A 67 -15.69 -13.20 9.47
C LYS A 67 -15.83 -11.70 9.19
N LYS A 68 -16.91 -11.25 8.54
CA LYS A 68 -17.15 -9.86 8.10
C LYS A 68 -15.98 -9.31 7.25
N LEU A 69 -15.45 -10.13 6.35
CA LEU A 69 -14.35 -9.79 5.45
C LEU A 69 -14.83 -9.66 4.01
N GLY A 70 -14.14 -8.81 3.23
CA GLY A 70 -14.45 -8.65 1.82
C GLY A 70 -13.98 -9.84 0.99
N LEU A 71 -14.89 -10.48 0.26
CA LEU A 71 -14.60 -11.65 -0.59
C LEU A 71 -13.43 -11.40 -1.57
N ARG A 72 -13.41 -10.23 -2.21
CA ARG A 72 -12.33 -9.82 -3.14
C ARG A 72 -10.96 -9.76 -2.44
N MET A 73 -10.92 -9.34 -1.18
CA MET A 73 -9.67 -9.23 -0.42
C MET A 73 -9.11 -10.60 -0.09
N VAL A 74 -9.94 -11.53 0.39
CA VAL A 74 -9.50 -12.89 0.74
C VAL A 74 -9.06 -13.65 -0.50
N ARG A 75 -9.74 -13.48 -1.64
CA ARG A 75 -9.28 -14.04 -2.94
C ARG A 75 -7.89 -13.52 -3.32
N LYS A 76 -7.66 -12.21 -3.18
CA LYS A 76 -6.34 -11.61 -3.42
C LYS A 76 -5.28 -12.23 -2.50
N TRP A 77 -5.57 -12.36 -1.20
CA TRP A 77 -4.62 -12.95 -0.25
C TRP A 77 -4.33 -14.42 -0.54
N ARG A 78 -5.31 -15.19 -1.03
CA ARG A 78 -5.08 -16.57 -1.50
C ARG A 78 -4.10 -16.62 -2.68
N ALA A 79 -4.27 -15.73 -3.65
CA ALA A 79 -3.36 -15.62 -4.79
C ALA A 79 -1.94 -15.20 -4.35
N GLU A 80 -1.83 -14.37 -3.31
CA GLU A 80 -0.56 -13.90 -2.74
C GLU A 80 -0.02 -14.80 -1.61
N TYR A 81 -0.56 -16.00 -1.39
CA TYR A 81 -0.24 -16.82 -0.22
C TYR A 81 1.25 -17.13 -0.08
N ASN A 82 1.92 -17.51 -1.18
CA ASN A 82 3.36 -17.79 -1.17
C ASN A 82 4.18 -16.57 -0.72
N ASN A 83 3.80 -15.37 -1.17
CA ASN A 83 4.44 -14.13 -0.75
C ASN A 83 4.17 -13.84 0.74
N LEU A 84 2.95 -14.05 1.22
CA LEU A 84 2.61 -13.90 2.64
C LEU A 84 3.42 -14.85 3.53
N SER A 85 3.60 -16.11 3.10
CA SER A 85 4.43 -17.10 3.78
C SER A 85 5.90 -16.69 3.82
N GLN A 86 6.50 -16.33 2.68
CA GLN A 86 7.88 -15.83 2.63
C GLN A 86 8.08 -14.61 3.54
N GLN A 87 7.13 -13.67 3.55
CA GLN A 87 7.20 -12.49 4.42
C GLN A 87 7.08 -12.82 5.91
N MET A 88 6.40 -13.90 6.29
CA MET A 88 6.42 -14.39 7.66
C MET A 88 7.80 -14.90 8.06
N ASP A 89 8.45 -15.66 7.17
CA ASP A 89 9.80 -16.19 7.41
C ASP A 89 10.84 -15.06 7.48
N GLU A 90 10.65 -13.97 6.74
CA GLU A 90 11.47 -12.75 6.79
C GLU A 90 11.26 -11.88 8.05
N GLY A 91 10.43 -12.33 9.01
CA GLY A 91 10.17 -11.63 10.27
C GLY A 91 9.21 -10.44 10.15
N ASN A 92 8.47 -10.32 9.04
CA ASN A 92 7.57 -9.19 8.78
C ASN A 92 6.13 -9.42 9.28
N ALA A 93 5.88 -10.44 10.10
CA ALA A 93 4.54 -10.88 10.53
C ALA A 93 3.59 -9.75 10.98
N LYS A 94 4.10 -8.78 11.77
CA LYS A 94 3.31 -7.65 12.29
C LYS A 94 3.13 -6.49 11.29
N LYS A 95 3.84 -6.48 10.16
CA LYS A 95 3.70 -5.41 9.16
C LYS A 95 2.32 -5.46 8.52
N ARG A 96 1.71 -4.29 8.33
CA ARG A 96 0.39 -4.14 7.68
C ARG A 96 0.46 -3.76 6.20
N ARG A 97 1.66 -3.41 5.75
CA ARG A 97 1.98 -3.04 4.36
C ARG A 97 3.14 -3.92 3.90
N CYS A 98 2.88 -4.76 2.89
CA CYS A 98 3.89 -5.48 2.12
C CYS A 98 4.06 -4.74 0.78
N GLY A 99 5.30 -4.53 0.33
CA GLY A 99 5.58 -4.01 -1.03
C GLY A 99 5.13 -2.57 -1.35
N SER A 100 4.82 -1.73 -0.36
CA SER A 100 4.46 -0.31 -0.59
C SER A 100 5.44 0.69 0.03
N GLY A 101 6.68 0.25 0.27
CA GLY A 101 7.77 1.17 0.55
C GLY A 101 8.02 2.08 -0.65
N ARG A 102 8.40 3.33 -0.40
CA ARG A 102 8.89 4.21 -1.47
C ARG A 102 10.08 3.52 -2.12
N GLN A 103 10.00 3.32 -3.43
CA GLN A 103 11.07 2.70 -4.21
C GLN A 103 12.34 3.55 -4.12
N PRO A 104 13.53 2.94 -4.24
CA PRO A 104 14.77 3.67 -4.48
C PRO A 104 14.56 4.68 -5.61
N PHE A 105 14.88 5.94 -5.38
CA PHE A 105 14.78 6.96 -6.42
C PHE A 105 15.91 6.78 -7.44
N PHE A 106 17.04 6.21 -7.00
CA PHE A 106 18.20 5.86 -7.82
C PHE A 106 18.61 4.41 -7.51
N PRO A 107 17.97 3.39 -8.13
CA PRO A 107 18.25 1.98 -7.83
C PRO A 107 19.72 1.59 -8.09
N GLU A 108 20.28 1.99 -9.23
CA GLU A 108 21.66 1.68 -9.61
C GLU A 108 22.68 2.26 -8.62
N LEU A 109 22.47 3.50 -8.19
CA LEU A 109 23.30 4.14 -7.16
C LEU A 109 23.23 3.35 -5.84
N GLU A 110 22.02 2.96 -5.41
CA GLU A 110 21.83 2.22 -4.17
C GLU A 110 22.48 0.82 -4.23
N ASP A 111 22.43 0.14 -5.37
CA ASP A 111 23.09 -1.16 -5.59
C ASP A 111 24.61 -1.05 -5.48
N ILE A 112 25.21 -0.02 -6.11
CA ILE A 112 26.65 0.24 -6.02
C ILE A 112 27.07 0.52 -4.57
N ILE A 113 26.29 1.32 -3.85
CA ILE A 113 26.57 1.61 -2.43
C ILE A 113 26.46 0.32 -1.60
N CYS A 114 25.47 -0.53 -1.84
CA CYS A 114 25.32 -1.81 -1.15
C CYS A 114 26.52 -2.73 -1.35
N GLN A 115 27.02 -2.86 -2.60
CA GLN A 115 28.22 -3.62 -2.91
C GLN A 115 29.44 -3.05 -2.17
N TRP A 116 29.65 -1.74 -2.22
CA TRP A 116 30.76 -1.07 -1.53
C TRP A 116 30.73 -1.27 -0.01
N ILE A 117 29.54 -1.23 0.62
CA ILE A 117 29.38 -1.51 2.05
C ILE A 117 29.75 -2.97 2.36
N ALA A 118 29.29 -3.91 1.53
CA ALA A 118 29.59 -5.33 1.69
C ALA A 118 31.10 -5.59 1.61
N ASP A 119 31.77 -5.03 0.61
CA ASP A 119 33.22 -5.15 0.42
C ASP A 119 34.02 -4.59 1.59
N ARG A 120 33.62 -3.43 2.11
CA ARG A 120 34.27 -2.85 3.30
C ARG A 120 34.06 -3.70 4.54
N ARG A 121 32.85 -4.20 4.76
CA ARG A 121 32.55 -5.09 5.89
C ARG A 121 33.28 -6.42 5.80
N ALA A 122 33.44 -6.98 4.60
CA ALA A 122 34.22 -8.19 4.36
C ALA A 122 35.70 -8.01 4.72
N LYS A 123 36.23 -6.79 4.52
CA LYS A 123 37.59 -6.40 4.92
C LYS A 123 37.71 -6.00 6.40
N GLY A 124 36.65 -6.16 7.19
CA GLY A 124 36.63 -5.79 8.61
C GLY A 124 36.60 -4.27 8.87
N LEU A 125 36.41 -3.45 7.84
CA LEU A 125 36.38 -2.00 7.99
C LEU A 125 35.03 -1.54 8.54
N VAL A 126 35.07 -0.58 9.45
CA VAL A 126 33.88 0.12 9.92
C VAL A 126 33.43 1.09 8.82
N VAL A 127 32.12 1.09 8.56
CA VAL A 127 31.49 2.01 7.60
C VAL A 127 30.59 2.94 8.38
N HIS A 128 30.96 4.21 8.46
CA HIS A 128 30.16 5.24 9.10
C HIS A 128 29.13 5.83 8.13
N ARG A 129 28.12 6.48 8.71
CA ARG A 129 27.06 7.16 7.96
C ARG A 129 27.63 8.23 7.01
N THR A 130 28.62 8.98 7.47
CA THR A 130 29.34 9.99 6.70
C THR A 130 30.05 9.39 5.50
N ASP A 131 30.65 8.21 5.66
CA ASP A 131 31.36 7.53 4.57
C ASP A 131 30.38 7.11 3.47
N ILE A 132 29.19 6.63 3.85
CA ILE A 132 28.13 6.27 2.91
C ILE A 132 27.67 7.51 2.12
N GLN A 133 27.47 8.65 2.79
CA GLN A 133 27.04 9.88 2.14
C GLN A 133 28.11 10.42 1.17
N ALA A 134 29.36 10.43 1.60
CA ALA A 134 30.48 10.86 0.76
C ALA A 134 30.62 9.97 -0.47
N PHE A 135 30.54 8.65 -0.29
CA PHE A 135 30.60 7.68 -1.39
C PHE A 135 29.39 7.83 -2.33
N ALA A 136 28.19 8.05 -1.80
CA ALA A 136 27.00 8.26 -2.62
C ALA A 136 27.10 9.50 -3.51
N LEU A 137 27.64 10.62 -2.99
CA LEU A 137 27.87 11.83 -3.78
C LEU A 137 28.95 11.60 -4.84
N ALA A 138 30.02 10.87 -4.51
CA ALA A 138 31.07 10.53 -5.48
C ALA A 138 30.54 9.66 -6.64
N MET A 139 29.65 8.72 -6.33
CA MET A 139 29.03 7.84 -7.34
C MET A 139 27.86 8.49 -8.09
N ALA A 140 27.29 9.59 -7.59
CA ALA A 140 26.26 10.33 -8.29
C ALA A 140 26.79 11.01 -9.56
N LEU A 141 28.06 11.44 -9.57
CA LEU A 141 28.69 12.08 -10.74
C LEU A 141 28.79 11.13 -11.95
N PRO A 142 29.38 9.92 -11.85
CA PRO A 142 29.43 8.98 -12.96
C PRO A 142 28.06 8.51 -13.48
N LEU A 143 27.02 8.58 -12.64
CA LEU A 143 25.65 8.23 -13.01
C LEU A 143 24.86 9.43 -13.58
N GLU A 144 25.53 10.56 -13.81
CA GLU A 144 24.93 11.79 -14.35
C GLU A 144 23.72 12.29 -13.53
N ILE A 145 23.72 12.04 -12.21
CA ILE A 145 22.63 12.48 -11.33
C ILE A 145 22.86 13.95 -10.96
N PRO A 146 21.91 14.87 -11.27
CA PRO A 146 22.08 16.28 -10.95
C PRO A 146 22.22 16.53 -9.43
N PRO A 147 23.11 17.45 -8.99
CA PRO A 147 23.25 17.81 -7.58
C PRO A 147 21.97 18.37 -6.95
N GLU A 148 21.06 18.88 -7.78
CA GLU A 148 19.76 19.38 -7.36
C GLU A 148 18.82 18.25 -6.92
N ASP A 149 18.91 17.10 -7.59
CA ASP A 149 18.04 15.93 -7.40
C ASP A 149 18.54 14.99 -6.30
N PHE A 150 19.86 14.97 -6.05
CA PHE A 150 20.46 14.09 -5.05
C PHE A 150 21.47 14.79 -4.14
N LYS A 151 21.11 14.91 -2.85
CA LYS A 151 21.91 15.58 -1.81
C LYS A 151 22.49 14.65 -0.75
N ALA A 152 22.34 13.32 -0.93
CA ALA A 152 22.69 12.31 0.08
C ALA A 152 22.21 12.65 1.51
N SER A 153 21.01 13.24 1.64
CA SER A 153 20.51 13.76 2.94
C SER A 153 20.39 12.68 4.02
N ASN A 154 20.38 13.07 5.29
CA ASN A 154 20.15 12.15 6.41
C ASN A 154 18.84 11.35 6.25
N ARG A 155 17.77 11.98 5.75
CA ARG A 155 16.49 11.31 5.50
C ARG A 155 16.59 10.25 4.40
N TRP A 156 17.34 10.54 3.33
CA TRP A 156 17.62 9.55 2.30
C TRP A 156 18.41 8.37 2.90
N LEU A 157 19.46 8.66 3.67
CA LEU A 157 20.31 7.64 4.30
C LEU A 157 19.51 6.76 5.26
N ASP A 158 18.64 7.32 6.09
CA ASP A 158 17.77 6.55 6.98
C ASP A 158 16.86 5.61 6.19
N GLY A 159 16.25 6.12 5.12
CA GLY A 159 15.44 5.32 4.21
C GLY A 159 16.24 4.20 3.54
N PHE A 160 17.45 4.50 3.07
CA PHE A 160 18.37 3.55 2.44
C PHE A 160 18.74 2.41 3.41
N LEU A 161 19.22 2.75 4.61
CA LEU A 161 19.59 1.75 5.62
C LEU A 161 18.40 0.89 6.05
N GLN A 162 17.21 1.49 6.14
CA GLN A 162 15.98 0.77 6.46
C GLN A 162 15.55 -0.18 5.33
N ARG A 163 15.66 0.24 4.06
CA ARG A 163 15.32 -0.60 2.89
C ARG A 163 16.21 -1.85 2.82
N TYR A 164 17.51 -1.68 2.99
CA TYR A 164 18.49 -2.79 2.88
C TYR A 164 18.80 -3.50 4.19
N LYS A 165 18.03 -3.23 5.27
CA LYS A 165 18.21 -3.83 6.61
C LYS A 165 19.67 -3.75 7.10
N LEU A 166 20.37 -2.66 6.80
CA LEU A 166 21.77 -2.50 7.16
C LEU A 166 21.88 -2.02 8.62
N PRO A 167 22.48 -2.82 9.54
CA PRO A 167 22.60 -2.42 10.94
C PRO A 167 23.53 -1.21 11.06
N LEU A 168 23.11 -0.25 11.87
CA LEU A 168 23.93 0.88 12.30
C LEU A 168 24.98 0.36 13.29
N ARG A 169 26.27 0.44 12.94
CA ARG A 169 27.32 0.46 13.97
C ARG A 169 27.41 1.89 14.46
N ARG A 170 27.08 2.11 15.74
CA ARG A 170 27.32 3.38 16.43
C ARG A 170 28.81 3.55 16.67
#